data_AF-A0A7V9AKE5-F1
#
_entry.id   AF-A0A7V9AKE5-F1
#
_cell.length_a   1.000
_cell.length_b   1.000
_cell.length_c   1.000
_cell.angle_alpha   90.00
_cell.angle_beta   90.00
_cell.angle_gamma   90.00
#
_symmetry.space_group_name_H-M   'P 1'
#
loop_
_entity.id
_entity.type
_entity.pdbx_description
1 polymer ?
#
loop_
_entity_poly.entity_id
_entity_poly.type
_entity_poly.pdbx_seq_one_letter_code
_entity_poly.pdbx_strand_id
1 'polypeptide(L)'
;MDTYNIYMDELPTGEEIDGEEMVEVEFRVVPGSEEEGATEITAVIAGLDLVDLINLRDSLQQEIDNFALSALEAQASASAGSPAG
;
A
#
# COMPACT_ATOMS: atom_id res chain seq x y z
N MET A 1 17.05 20.04 5.62
CA MET A 1 16.43 18.75 5.91
C MET A 1 16.09 18.15 4.56
N ASP A 2 16.50 16.92 4.33
CA ASP A 2 16.12 16.20 3.11
C ASP A 2 14.61 15.95 3.17
N THR A 3 13.94 16.30 2.07
CA THR A 3 12.51 16.09 1.91
C THR A 3 12.27 14.99 0.89
N TYR A 4 11.10 14.38 0.95
CA TYR A 4 10.71 13.28 0.09
C TYR A 4 9.26 13.45 -0.33
N ASN A 5 8.94 12.95 -1.53
CA ASN A 5 7.58 12.89 -2.04
C ASN A 5 7.21 11.45 -2.37
N ILE A 6 5.94 11.14 -2.21
CA ILE A 6 5.35 9.84 -2.52
C ILE A 6 4.42 10.02 -3.71
N TYR A 7 4.66 9.21 -4.74
CA TYR A 7 3.86 9.13 -5.95
C TYR A 7 3.10 7.80 -5.95
N MET A 8 1.92 7.79 -6.58
CA MET A 8 1.14 6.58 -6.81
C MET A 8 0.90 6.45 -8.31
N ASP A 9 1.38 5.35 -8.87
CA ASP A 9 1.18 4.97 -10.27
C ASP A 9 0.17 3.82 -10.31
N GLU A 10 -0.95 4.01 -11.02
CA GLU A 10 -1.90 2.94 -11.31
C GLU A 10 -1.39 2.11 -12.48
N LEU A 11 -1.21 0.82 -12.25
CA LEU A 11 -0.81 -0.15 -13.24
C LEU A 11 -2.05 -0.91 -13.73
N PRO A 12 -2.23 -1.03 -15.05
CA PRO A 12 -3.31 -1.85 -15.59
C PRO A 12 -3.06 -3.30 -15.20
N THR A 13 -3.95 -3.89 -14.41
CA THR A 13 -3.96 -5.35 -14.29
C THR A 13 -4.54 -5.91 -15.59
N GLY A 14 -3.99 -7.03 -16.07
CA GLY A 14 -4.55 -7.68 -17.26
C GLY A 14 -6.01 -8.08 -17.00
N GLU A 15 -6.86 -8.00 -18.02
CA GLU A 15 -8.29 -8.36 -17.94
C GLU A 15 -8.49 -9.70 -17.21
N GLU A 16 -9.11 -9.66 -16.03
CA GLU A 16 -9.59 -10.86 -15.37
C GLU A 16 -10.85 -11.40 -16.04
N ILE A 17 -10.95 -12.72 -16.06
CA ILE A 17 -12.01 -13.48 -16.74
C ILE A 17 -13.40 -13.26 -16.09
N ASP A 18 -13.46 -12.66 -14.88
CA ASP A 18 -14.69 -12.51 -14.07
C ASP A 18 -15.26 -11.08 -14.03
N GLY A 19 -14.67 -10.12 -14.75
CA GLY A 19 -15.25 -8.77 -14.90
C GLY A 19 -15.14 -7.84 -13.68
N GLU A 20 -14.40 -8.23 -12.63
CA GLU A 20 -13.96 -7.33 -11.57
C GLU A 20 -12.61 -6.70 -11.97
N GLU A 21 -12.60 -5.38 -12.15
CA GLU A 21 -11.37 -4.64 -12.46
C GLU A 21 -10.55 -4.46 -11.17
N MET A 22 -9.56 -5.32 -10.94
CA MET A 22 -8.54 -5.08 -9.93
C MET A 22 -7.57 -4.00 -10.44
N VAL A 23 -7.22 -3.01 -9.64
CA VAL A 23 -6.17 -2.03 -10.03
C VAL A 23 -4.95 -2.30 -9.17
N GLU A 24 -3.81 -2.51 -9.81
CA GLU A 24 -2.52 -2.62 -9.12
C GLU A 24 -1.95 -1.21 -8.97
N VAL A 25 -1.49 -0.87 -7.77
CA VAL A 25 -0.93 0.46 -7.49
C VAL A 25 0.52 0.33 -7.05
N GLU A 26 1.42 1.05 -7.70
CA GLU A 26 2.82 1.17 -7.31
C GLU A 26 3.03 2.50 -6.58
N PHE A 27 3.63 2.45 -5.39
CA PHE A 27 4.04 3.65 -4.65
C PHE A 27 5.54 3.86 -4.78
N ARG A 28 5.96 5.09 -5.16
CA ARG A 28 7.36 5.46 -5.30
C ARG A 28 7.71 6.63 -4.39
N VAL A 29 8.79 6.47 -3.62
CA VAL A 29 9.34 7.54 -2.78
C VAL A 29 10.56 8.16 -3.47
N VAL A 30 10.55 9.47 -3.68
CA VAL A 30 11.63 10.20 -4.38
C VAL A 30 12.11 11.36 -3.52
N PRO A 31 13.43 11.58 -3.39
CA PRO A 31 13.96 12.78 -2.74
C PRO A 31 13.50 14.06 -3.44
N GLY A 32 13.05 15.05 -2.67
CA GLY A 32 12.53 16.33 -3.19
C GLY A 32 13.58 17.17 -3.92
N SER A 33 14.87 16.90 -3.72
CA SER A 33 15.96 17.51 -4.48
C SER A 33 16.12 16.95 -5.90
N GLU A 34 15.54 15.77 -6.19
CA GLU A 34 15.57 15.12 -7.51
C GLU A 34 14.31 15.44 -8.34
N GLU A 35 13.46 16.37 -7.88
CA GLU A 35 12.20 16.79 -8.51
C GLU A 35 12.40 17.72 -9.73
N GLU A 36 13.65 17.91 -10.21
CA GLU A 36 13.95 18.75 -11.37
C GLU A 36 13.49 18.04 -12.66
N GLY A 37 12.18 18.14 -12.97
CA GLY A 37 11.56 17.60 -14.18
C GLY A 37 10.36 16.67 -13.94
N ALA A 38 10.02 16.35 -12.69
CA ALA A 38 8.78 15.65 -12.38
C ALA A 38 7.61 16.60 -12.66
N THR A 39 6.86 16.33 -13.73
CA THR A 39 5.70 17.14 -14.11
C THR A 39 4.69 17.02 -12.99
N GLU A 40 4.63 18.06 -12.15
CA GLU A 40 3.72 18.24 -11.04
C GLU A 40 2.31 17.72 -11.40
N ILE A 41 1.79 16.73 -10.66
CA ILE A 41 0.36 16.43 -10.36
C ILE A 41 0.20 15.02 -9.75
N THR A 42 1.14 14.08 -9.92
CA THR A 42 1.01 12.68 -9.44
C THR A 42 1.49 12.41 -8.01
N ALA A 43 2.04 13.41 -7.32
CA ALA A 43 2.45 13.24 -5.92
C ALA A 43 1.21 13.18 -5.03
N VAL A 44 1.02 12.07 -4.32
CA VAL A 44 -0.06 11.90 -3.35
C VAL A 44 0.30 12.59 -2.04
N ILE A 45 1.59 12.57 -1.65
CA ILE A 45 2.08 13.22 -0.44
C ILE A 45 3.44 13.86 -0.74
N ALA A 46 3.59 15.16 -0.45
CA ALA A 46 4.81 15.91 -0.74
C ALA A 46 5.42 16.55 0.51
N GLY A 47 6.74 16.78 0.48
CA GLY A 47 7.45 17.50 1.53
C GLY A 47 7.62 16.73 2.84
N LEU A 48 7.62 15.40 2.79
CA LEU A 48 7.83 14.54 3.95
C LEU A 48 9.29 14.59 4.38
N ASP A 49 9.53 14.63 5.69
CA ASP A 49 10.87 14.40 6.21
C ASP A 49 11.11 12.91 6.51
N LEU A 50 12.33 12.57 6.94
CA LEU A 50 12.69 11.19 7.25
C LEU A 50 11.89 10.61 8.42
N VAL A 51 11.52 11.44 9.40
CA VAL A 51 10.73 11.01 10.55
C VAL A 51 9.31 10.69 10.10
N ASP A 52 8.73 11.50 9.23
CA ASP A 52 7.42 11.24 8.64
C ASP A 52 7.40 9.92 7.86
N LEU A 53 8.44 9.64 7.05
CA LEU A 53 8.55 8.36 6.32
C LEU A 53 8.64 7.15 7.26
N ILE A 54 9.38 7.28 8.37
CA ILE A 54 9.48 6.23 9.38
C ILE A 54 8.11 5.99 10.02
N ASN A 55 7.40 7.05 10.39
CA ASN A 55 6.07 6.94 10.98
C ASN A 55 5.07 6.30 10.02
N LEU A 56 5.14 6.65 8.72
CA LEU A 56 4.30 6.05 7.68
C LEU A 56 4.59 4.56 7.54
N ARG A 57 5.86 4.17 7.48
CA ARG A 57 6.28 2.76 7.42
C ARG A 57 5.73 1.99 8.62
N ASP A 58 5.90 2.52 9.82
CA ASP A 58 5.51 1.83 11.05
C ASP A 58 3.98 1.67 11.13
N SER A 59 3.22 2.66 10.63
CA SER A 59 1.75 2.60 10.52
C SER A 59 1.30 1.56 9.48
N LEU A 60 1.92 1.52 8.30
CA LEU A 60 1.61 0.54 7.26
C LEU A 60 1.88 -0.90 7.73
N GLN A 61 2.98 -1.11 8.45
CA GLN A 61 3.29 -2.44 9.00
C GLN A 61 2.28 -2.88 10.04
N GLN A 62 1.82 -1.97 10.91
CA GLN A 62 0.77 -2.28 11.86
C GLN A 62 -0.53 -2.71 11.15
N GLU A 63 -0.92 -2.04 10.07
CA GLU A 63 -2.12 -2.40 9.31
C GLU A 63 -1.98 -3.74 8.58
N ILE A 64 -0.79 -4.04 8.04
CA ILE A 64 -0.49 -5.36 7.46
C ILE A 64 -0.60 -6.46 8.53
N ASP A 65 -0.06 -6.22 9.73
CA ASP A 65 -0.14 -7.16 10.84
C ASP A 65 -1.60 -7.37 11.29
N ASN A 66 -2.39 -6.30 11.37
CA ASN A 66 -3.82 -6.35 11.70
C ASN A 66 -4.62 -7.14 10.64
N PHE A 67 -4.33 -6.93 9.36
CA PHE A 67 -4.95 -7.67 8.27
C PHE A 67 -4.58 -9.15 8.30
N ALA A 68 -3.29 -9.46 8.51
CA ALA A 68 -2.81 -10.83 8.65
C ALA A 68 -3.49 -11.55 9.82
N LEU A 69 -3.63 -10.88 10.98
CA LEU A 69 -4.36 -11.42 12.12
C LEU A 69 -5.83 -11.71 11.78
N SER A 70 -6.52 -10.77 11.14
CA SER A 70 -7.92 -10.92 10.74
C SER A 70 -8.12 -12.09 9.76
N ALA A 71 -7.19 -12.25 8.81
CA ALA A 71 -7.22 -13.36 7.86
C ALA A 71 -7.01 -14.73 8.56
N LEU A 72 -6.11 -14.78 9.54
CA LEU A 72 -5.90 -15.98 10.36
C LEU A 72 -7.12 -16.33 11.20
N GLU A 73 -7.79 -15.34 11.81
CA GLU A 73 -9.02 -15.55 12.59
C GLU A 73 -10.18 -16.04 11.71
N ALA A 74 -10.31 -15.51 10.48
CA ALA A 74 -11.27 -16.00 9.51
C ALA A 74 -11.00 -17.46 9.12
N GLN A 75 -9.74 -17.83 8.89
CA GLN A 75 -9.34 -19.20 8.58
C GLN A 75 -9.56 -20.16 9.77
N ALA A 76 -9.27 -19.72 11.00
CA ALA A 76 -9.51 -20.47 12.22
C ALA A 76 -11.02 -20.72 12.44
N SER A 77 -11.86 -19.71 12.16
CA SER A 77 -13.31 -19.83 12.25
C SER A 77 -13.88 -20.79 11.19
N ALA A 78 -13.34 -20.77 9.97
CA ALA A 78 -13.74 -21.67 8.89
C ALA A 78 -13.36 -23.13 9.18
N SER A 79 -12.21 -23.38 9.82
CA SER A 79 -11.76 -24.72 10.20
C SER A 79 -12.45 -25.27 11.45
N ALA A 80 -12.87 -24.41 12.40
CA ALA A 80 -13.65 -24.80 13.57
C ALA A 80 -15.13 -25.11 13.27
N GLY A 81 -15.63 -24.72 12.09
CA GLY A 81 -17.01 -24.91 11.65
C GLY A 81 -17.33 -26.23 10.95
N SER A 82 -16.37 -27.16 10.80
CA SER A 82 -16.64 -28.52 10.30
C SER A 82 -17.01 -29.45 11.46
N PRO A 83 -18.31 -29.72 11.75
CA PRO A 83 -18.65 -30.82 12.61
C PRO A 83 -18.25 -32.10 11.88
N ALA A 84 -17.44 -32.93 12.53
CA ALA A 84 -17.29 -34.31 12.11
C ALA A 84 -18.69 -34.95 12.09
N GLY A 85 -19.17 -35.30 10.90
CA GLY A 85 -20.44 -35.98 10.65
C GLY A 85 -20.34 -36.82 9.39
#